data_AF-A0A2E3J8K2-F1
#
_entry.id   AF-A0A2E3J8K2-F1
#
_cell.length_a   1.000
_cell.length_b   1.000
_cell.length_c   1.000
_cell.angle_alpha   90.00
_cell.angle_beta   90.00
_cell.angle_gamma   90.00
#
_symmetry.space_group_name_H-M   'P 1'
#
loop_
_entity.id
_entity.type
_entity.pdbx_description
1 polymer ?
#
loop_
_entity_poly.entity_id
_entity_poly.type
_entity_poly.pdbx_seq_one_letter_code
_entity_poly.pdbx_strand_id
1 'polypeptide(L)'
;MRAGYEVSISTYIASAIQDALSGRFDLITLDLRIPGMDGVEIARLFFRQHFCQHIGKPVLVISGYLDDNVRKQPKAAGVLHFLPKPSGVTKLIHAFEEAII
;
A
#
# COMPACT_ATOMS: atom_id res chain seq x y z
N MET A 1 -9.77 5.97 -17.02
CA MET A 1 -9.26 7.02 -16.11
C MET A 1 -10.38 7.50 -15.19
N ARG A 2 -10.22 7.37 -13.88
CA ARG A 2 -10.99 8.13 -12.89
C ARG A 2 -9.95 8.80 -11.98
N ALA A 3 -10.10 10.11 -11.76
CA ALA A 3 -9.16 10.98 -11.02
C ALA A 3 -7.73 11.15 -11.62
N GLY A 4 -7.49 10.75 -12.88
CA GLY A 4 -6.21 11.01 -13.56
C GLY A 4 -5.08 10.00 -13.30
N TYR A 5 -5.31 8.97 -12.47
CA TYR A 5 -4.34 7.92 -12.20
C TYR A 5 -4.36 6.80 -13.25
N GLU A 6 -3.17 6.30 -13.59
CA GLU A 6 -2.99 5.00 -14.24
C GLU A 6 -2.93 3.92 -13.15
N VAL A 7 -3.73 2.85 -13.30
CA VAL A 7 -3.91 1.84 -12.25
C VAL A 7 -3.65 0.47 -12.84
N SER A 8 -2.73 -0.26 -12.20
CA SER A 8 -2.56 -1.70 -12.38
C SER A 8 -3.10 -2.44 -11.15
N ILE A 9 -3.69 -3.61 -11.35
CA ILE A 9 -4.25 -4.45 -10.28
C ILE A 9 -3.59 -5.82 -10.34
N SER A 10 -3.11 -6.30 -9.19
CA SER A 10 -2.66 -7.68 -9.02
C SER A 10 -3.38 -8.34 -7.85
N THR A 11 -3.78 -9.60 -8.05
CA THR A 11 -4.38 -10.47 -7.04
C THR A 11 -3.38 -11.50 -6.48
N TYR A 12 -2.15 -11.53 -7.01
CA TYR A 12 -1.12 -12.50 -6.63
C TYR A 12 0.10 -11.78 -6.07
N ILE A 13 0.44 -12.08 -4.81
CA ILE A 13 1.47 -11.37 -4.07
C ILE A 13 2.85 -11.44 -4.74
N ALA A 14 3.25 -12.59 -5.27
CA ALA A 14 4.53 -12.74 -5.94
C ALA A 14 4.68 -11.77 -7.12
N SER A 15 3.64 -11.66 -7.96
CA SER A 15 3.62 -10.69 -9.08
C SER A 15 3.53 -9.25 -8.58
N ALA A 16 2.75 -8.98 -7.53
CA ALA A 16 2.63 -7.64 -6.96
C ALA A 16 3.96 -7.13 -6.39
N ILE A 17 4.76 -8.01 -5.78
CA ILE A 17 6.11 -7.69 -5.30
C ILE A 17 7.02 -7.36 -6.49
N GLN A 18 7.04 -8.20 -7.52
CA GLN A 18 7.87 -7.96 -8.70
C GLN A 18 7.52 -6.63 -9.38
N ASP A 19 6.22 -6.33 -9.50
CA ASP A 19 5.75 -5.09 -10.09
C ASP A 19 6.10 -3.86 -9.24
N ALA A 20 5.92 -3.92 -7.93
CA ALA A 20 6.30 -2.83 -7.04
C ALA A 20 7.80 -2.52 -7.08
N LEU A 21 8.63 -3.58 -7.09
CA LEU A 21 10.08 -3.45 -7.18
C LEU A 21 10.57 -3.00 -8.56
N SER A 22 9.70 -2.91 -9.57
CA SER A 22 10.09 -2.41 -10.88
C SER A 22 10.32 -0.89 -10.89
N GLY A 23 9.95 -0.17 -9.82
CA GLY A 23 10.06 1.28 -9.73
C GLY A 23 9.16 2.06 -10.69
N ARG A 24 8.15 1.41 -11.30
CA ARG A 24 7.23 2.03 -12.27
C ARG A 24 6.00 2.67 -11.63
N PHE A 25 5.83 2.53 -10.32
CA PHE A 25 4.67 3.00 -9.58
C PHE A 25 5.07 4.14 -8.64
N ASP A 26 4.32 5.24 -8.69
CA ASP A 26 4.44 6.33 -7.72
C ASP A 26 3.73 6.00 -6.41
N LEU A 27 2.70 5.15 -6.46
CA LEU A 27 1.93 4.67 -5.32
C LEU A 27 1.54 3.21 -5.52
N ILE A 28 1.51 2.46 -4.42
CA ILE A 28 0.99 1.09 -4.35
C ILE A 28 -0.11 1.09 -3.31
N THR A 29 -1.18 0.31 -3.49
CA THR A 29 -2.24 0.15 -2.48
C THR A 29 -2.40 -1.32 -2.12
N LEU A 30 -2.28 -1.67 -0.84
CA LEU A 30 -2.43 -3.05 -0.36
C LEU A 30 -3.70 -3.21 0.51
N ASP A 31 -4.54 -4.19 0.19
CA ASP A 31 -5.58 -4.67 1.11
C ASP A 31 -4.96 -5.59 2.16
N LEU A 32 -5.28 -5.39 3.45
CA LEU A 32 -4.79 -6.30 4.49
C LEU A 32 -5.56 -7.61 4.57
N ARG A 33 -6.79 -7.66 4.02
CA ARG A 33 -7.53 -8.91 3.93
C ARG A 33 -7.14 -9.66 2.67
N ILE A 34 -6.10 -10.48 2.78
CA ILE A 34 -5.70 -11.42 1.73
C ILE A 34 -5.91 -12.84 2.27
N PRO A 35 -6.76 -13.68 1.64
CA PRO A 35 -6.96 -15.05 2.08
C PRO A 35 -5.65 -15.83 2.16
N GLY A 36 -5.37 -16.41 3.34
CA GLY A 36 -4.19 -17.24 3.56
C GLY A 36 -2.88 -16.49 3.83
N MET A 37 -2.88 -15.15 3.91
CA MET A 37 -1.68 -14.36 4.20
C MET A 37 -1.96 -13.14 5.08
N ASP A 38 -1.00 -12.78 5.94
CA ASP A 38 -1.08 -11.55 6.75
C ASP A 38 -0.67 -10.34 5.90
N GLY A 39 -1.63 -9.48 5.58
CA GLY A 39 -1.40 -8.23 4.86
C GLY A 39 -0.35 -7.31 5.50
N VAL A 40 -0.21 -7.34 6.82
CA VAL A 40 0.79 -6.53 7.54
C VAL A 40 2.19 -7.07 7.29
N GLU A 41 2.34 -8.40 7.30
CA GLU A 41 3.61 -9.05 6.96
C GLU A 41 4.02 -8.75 5.51
N ILE A 42 3.05 -8.77 4.60
CA ILE A 42 3.25 -8.37 3.22
C ILE A 42 3.73 -6.91 3.15
N ALA A 43 3.02 -5.96 3.77
CA ALA A 43 3.44 -4.55 3.79
C ALA A 43 4.88 -4.37 4.32
N ARG A 44 5.26 -5.11 5.37
CA ARG A 44 6.63 -5.10 5.92
C ARG A 44 7.64 -5.64 4.92
N LEU A 45 7.33 -6.72 4.19
CA LEU A 45 8.19 -7.28 3.17
C LEU A 45 8.43 -6.28 2.03
N PHE A 46 7.34 -5.69 1.50
CA PHE A 46 7.40 -4.66 0.47
C PHE A 46 8.30 -3.49 0.90
N PHE A 47 8.10 -2.98 2.11
CA PHE A 47 8.91 -1.86 2.62
C PHE A 47 10.39 -2.22 2.77
N ARG A 48 10.71 -3.39 3.34
CA ARG A 48 12.10 -3.83 3.47
C ARG A 48 12.78 -3.92 2.12
N GLN A 49 12.13 -4.51 1.12
CA GLN A 49 12.73 -4.67 -0.21
C GLN A 49 12.85 -3.34 -0.95
N HIS A 50 11.84 -2.47 -0.89
CA HIS A 50 11.92 -1.11 -1.45
C HIS A 50 13.04 -0.29 -0.82
N PHE A 51 13.16 -0.32 0.51
CA PHE A 51 14.20 0.39 1.24
C PHE A 51 15.59 -0.14 0.87
N CYS A 52 15.76 -1.46 0.80
CA CYS A 52 17.02 -2.08 0.36
C CYS A 52 17.39 -1.74 -1.10
N GLN A 53 16.41 -1.48 -1.96
CA GLN A 53 16.62 -1.18 -3.37
C GLN A 53 16.68 0.33 -3.68
N HIS A 54 16.64 1.21 -2.66
CA HIS A 54 16.63 2.67 -2.83
C HIS A 54 15.55 3.18 -3.80
N ILE A 55 14.43 2.48 -3.92
CA ILE A 55 13.31 2.91 -4.76
C ILE A 55 12.62 4.06 -4.01
N GLY A 56 12.91 5.30 -4.43
CA GLY A 56 12.67 6.53 -3.68
C GLY A 56 11.22 6.97 -3.46
N LYS A 57 10.20 6.13 -3.71
CA LYS A 57 8.79 6.50 -3.52
C LYS A 57 8.01 5.41 -2.78
N PRO A 58 7.39 5.73 -1.63
CA PRO A 58 6.84 4.72 -0.72
C PRO A 58 5.39 4.31 -1.01
N VAL A 59 5.13 3.08 -0.58
CA VAL A 59 3.92 2.29 -0.64
C VAL A 59 2.81 2.86 0.26
N LEU A 60 1.57 2.90 -0.25
CA LEU A 60 0.36 3.22 0.48
C LEU A 60 -0.40 1.93 0.85
N VAL A 61 -1.05 1.84 2.00
CA VAL A 61 -1.78 0.63 2.43
C VAL A 61 -3.22 0.99 2.76
N ILE A 62 -4.18 0.45 2.01
CA ILE A 62 -5.61 0.68 2.24
C ILE A 62 -6.23 -0.60 2.75
N SER A 63 -6.40 -0.67 4.08
CA SER A 63 -6.95 -1.84 4.76
C SER A 63 -8.45 -1.74 5.03
N GLY A 64 -9.19 -2.82 4.74
CA GLY A 64 -10.57 -2.97 5.21
C GLY A 64 -10.77 -3.31 6.69
N TYR A 65 -9.70 -3.38 7.49
CA TYR A 65 -9.78 -3.66 8.92
C TYR A 65 -8.56 -3.06 9.64
N LEU A 66 -8.81 -2.19 10.62
CA LEU A 66 -7.80 -1.64 11.51
C LEU A 66 -8.21 -2.05 12.92
N ASP A 67 -7.56 -3.09 13.46
CA ASP A 67 -7.57 -3.23 14.91
C ASP A 67 -6.52 -2.28 15.53
N ASP A 68 -6.61 -2.05 16.83
CA ASP A 68 -5.70 -1.15 17.54
C ASP A 68 -4.23 -1.62 17.50
N ASN A 69 -3.97 -2.89 17.21
CA ASN A 69 -2.62 -3.43 17.06
C ASN A 69 -2.03 -3.05 15.69
N VAL A 70 -2.82 -3.12 14.62
CA VAL A 70 -2.42 -2.68 13.26
C VAL A 70 -2.17 -1.17 13.23
N ARG A 71 -2.96 -0.37 13.97
CA ARG A 71 -2.76 1.09 14.11
C ARG A 71 -1.46 1.49 14.82
N LYS A 72 -0.88 0.61 15.64
CA LYS A 72 0.38 0.86 16.36
C LYS A 72 1.62 0.40 15.61
N GLN A 73 1.46 -0.46 14.61
CA GLN A 73 2.53 -0.96 13.74
C GLN A 73 2.87 -0.17 12.43
N PRO A 74 2.22 0.96 12.03
CA PRO A 74 2.43 1.66 10.76
C PRO A 74 3.87 2.04 10.46
N LYS A 75 4.52 2.65 11.45
CA LYS A 75 5.83 3.29 11.28
C LYS A 75 6.94 2.27 11.04
N ALA A 76 6.78 1.03 11.52
CA ALA A 76 7.76 -0.03 11.36
C ALA A 76 7.75 -0.67 9.96
N ALA A 77 6.69 -0.43 9.17
CA ALA A 77 6.51 -0.99 7.83
C ALA A 77 6.49 0.09 6.73
N GLY A 78 6.88 1.34 7.05
CA GLY A 78 6.90 2.45 6.09
C GLY A 78 5.56 2.76 5.43
N VAL A 79 4.45 2.43 6.10
CA VAL A 79 3.12 2.72 5.60
C VAL A 79 2.77 4.18 5.89
N LEU A 80 2.44 4.93 4.85
CA LEU A 80 2.15 6.37 4.97
C LEU A 80 0.74 6.66 5.50
N HIS A 81 -0.29 5.99 4.97
CA HIS A 81 -1.67 6.14 5.46
C HIS A 81 -2.36 4.79 5.61
N PHE A 82 -3.32 4.75 6.52
CA PHE A 82 -4.28 3.65 6.69
C PHE A 82 -5.70 4.18 6.50
N LEU A 83 -6.41 3.63 5.52
CA LEU A 83 -7.80 4.00 5.23
C LEU A 83 -8.75 2.85 5.56
N PRO A 84 -9.63 2.96 6.57
CA PRO A 84 -10.59 1.90 6.92
C PRO A 84 -11.67 1.75 5.85
N LYS A 85 -12.02 0.52 5.46
CA LYS A 85 -13.18 0.28 4.56
C LYS A 85 -14.49 0.21 5.37
N PRO A 86 -15.60 0.79 4.84
CA PRO A 86 -15.65 1.61 3.64
C PRO A 86 -15.15 3.04 3.90
N SER A 87 -14.13 3.49 3.15
CA SER A 87 -13.57 4.86 3.24
C SER A 87 -14.17 5.82 2.23
N GLY A 88 -14.77 5.29 1.15
CA GLY A 88 -15.22 6.09 0.01
C GLY A 88 -14.07 6.58 -0.88
N VAL A 89 -14.37 6.85 -2.15
CA VAL A 89 -13.37 7.23 -3.17
C VAL A 89 -12.71 8.57 -2.86
N THR A 90 -13.45 9.52 -2.27
CA THR A 90 -12.91 10.85 -1.93
C THR A 90 -11.76 10.80 -0.94
N LYS A 91 -11.91 10.02 0.15
CA LYS A 91 -10.83 9.87 1.15
C LYS A 91 -9.61 9.15 0.57
N LEU A 92 -9.84 8.25 -0.39
CA LEU A 92 -8.79 7.54 -1.10
C LEU A 92 -7.97 8.50 -1.96
N ILE A 93 -8.62 9.35 -2.76
CA ILE A 93 -7.95 10.35 -3.60
C ILE A 93 -7.15 11.33 -2.74
N HIS A 94 -7.71 11.83 -1.65
CA HIS A 94 -7.00 12.77 -0.76
C HIS A 94 -5.72 12.15 -0.17
N ALA A 95 -5.77 10.88 0.22
CA ALA A 95 -4.58 10.15 0.69
C ALA A 95 -3.55 9.90 -0.42
N PHE A 96 -3.97 9.81 -1.68
CA PHE A 96 -3.06 9.70 -2.82
C PHE A 96 -2.35 11.03 -3.08
N GLU A 97 -3.09 12.13 -3.02
CA GLU A 97 -2.54 13.49 -3.20
C GLU A 97 -1.53 13.83 -2.10
N GLU A 98 -1.83 13.54 -0.83
CA GLU A 98 -0.89 13.73 0.30
C GLU A 98 0.39 12.90 0.17
N ALA A 99 0.34 11.77 -0.52
CA ALA A 99 1.46 10.83 -0.63
C ALA A 99 2.42 11.11 -1.79
N ILE A 100 1.99 11.88 -2.81
CA ILE A 100 2.77 12.16 -4.04
C ILE A 100 3.54 13.50 -3.95
N ILE A 101 3.24 14.34 -2.95
CA ILE A 101 3.88 15.65 -2.70
C ILE A 101 5.24 15.47 -2.01
#